data_AF-A0A499UL19-F1
#
_entry.id   AF-A0A499UL19-F1
#
_cell.length_a   1.000
_cell.length_b   1.000
_cell.length_c   1.000
_cell.angle_alpha   90.00
_cell.angle_beta   90.00
_cell.angle_gamma   90.00
#
_symmetry.space_group_name_H-M   'P 1'
#
loop_
_entity.id
_entity.type
_entity.pdbx_description
1 polymer ?
#
loop_
_entity_poly.entity_id
_entity_poly.type
_entity_poly.pdbx_seq_one_letter_code
_entity_poly.pdbx_strand_id
1 'polypeptide(L)' 'MVRAHIRGIPSATVSFHTDRGKVHRASLPDSGVGTAEWHTTSEDSAFVRIEVRHPPGHLAALTNPIVLT' A
#
# COMPACT_ATOMS: atom_id res chain seq x y z
N MET A 1 2.84 -2.07 -12.90
CA MET A 1 2.16 -2.75 -11.76
C MET A 1 3.02 -2.59 -10.52
N VAL A 2 2.40 -2.33 -9.37
CA VAL A 2 3.04 -2.33 -8.05
C VAL A 2 2.43 -3.43 -7.20
N ARG A 3 3.27 -4.20 -6.50
CA ARG A 3 2.87 -5.28 -5.59
C ARG A 3 3.54 -5.08 -4.24
N ALA A 4 2.76 -5.19 -3.16
CA ALA A 4 3.28 -5.25 -1.80
C ALA A 4 2.93 -6.59 -1.17
N HIS A 5 3.94 -7.23 -0.58
CA HIS A 5 3.75 -8.40 0.29
C HIS A 5 3.81 -7.94 1.74
N ILE A 6 2.76 -8.22 2.50
CA ILE A 6 2.63 -7.77 3.88
C ILE A 6 2.46 -8.98 4.79
N ARG A 7 3.10 -8.94 5.96
CA ARG A 7 3.03 -9.94 7.02
C ARG A 7 3.04 -9.26 8.39
N GLY A 8 2.41 -9.90 9.38
CA GLY A 8 2.51 -9.51 10.79
C GLY A 8 1.54 -8.39 11.21
N ILE A 9 0.58 -8.01 10.36
CA ILE A 9 -0.40 -6.96 10.67
C ILE A 9 -1.81 -7.51 10.42
N PRO A 10 -2.42 -8.19 11.40
CA PRO A 10 -3.80 -8.71 11.31
C PRO A 10 -4.81 -7.65 10.90
N SER A 11 -5.71 -8.01 9.97
CA SER A 11 -6.82 -7.18 9.54
C SER A 11 -6.42 -5.77 9.05
N ALA A 12 -5.19 -5.63 8.56
CA ALA A 12 -4.66 -4.33 8.17
C ALA A 12 -5.43 -3.71 7.00
N THR A 13 -5.40 -2.39 6.94
CA THR A 13 -5.63 -1.67 5.70
C THR A 13 -4.28 -1.36 5.05
N VAL A 14 -4.12 -1.69 3.78
CA VAL A 14 -3.02 -1.25 2.92
C VAL A 14 -3.54 -0.18 1.96
N SER A 15 -2.79 0.90 1.78
CA SER A 15 -3.12 1.96 0.82
C SER A 15 -1.90 2.42 0.03
N PHE A 16 -2.11 2.69 -1.26
CA PHE A 16 -1.08 3.16 -2.18
C PHE A 16 -1.36 4.61 -2.48
N HIS A 17 -0.31 5.42 -2.38
CA HIS A 17 -0.34 6.85 -2.55
C HIS A 17 0.66 7.26 -3.63
N THR A 18 0.27 8.19 -4.48
CA THR A 18 1.10 8.77 -5.53
C THR A 18 1.17 10.27 -5.34
N ASP A 19 1.77 10.98 -6.29
CA ASP A 19 1.73 12.44 -6.40
C ASP A 19 0.30 13.01 -6.48
N ARG A 20 -0.68 12.17 -6.81
CA ARG A 20 -2.11 12.53 -6.86
C ARG A 20 -2.89 12.14 -5.60
N GLY A 21 -2.20 11.68 -4.56
CA GLY A 21 -2.80 11.20 -3.32
C GLY A 21 -3.11 9.71 -3.35
N LYS A 22 -4.14 9.28 -2.62
CA LYS A 22 -4.46 7.85 -2.43
C LYS A 22 -5.24 7.29 -3.62
N VAL A 23 -4.66 6.30 -4.28
CA VAL A 23 -5.19 5.74 -5.54
C VAL A 23 -5.68 4.30 -5.41
N HIS A 24 -5.21 3.56 -4.41
CA HIS A 24 -5.62 2.18 -4.18
C HIS A 24 -5.69 1.84 -2.68
N ARG A 25 -6.60 0.94 -2.33
CA ARG A 25 -6.78 0.43 -0.97
C ARG A 25 -7.15 -1.05 -1.03
N ALA A 26 -6.54 -1.83 -0.14
CA ALA A 26 -6.86 -3.24 0.08
C ALA A 26 -6.92 -3.52 1.59
N SER A 27 -7.63 -4.58 1.95
CA SER A 27 -7.64 -5.11 3.32
C SER A 27 -6.88 -6.42 3.36
N LEU A 28 -6.14 -6.66 4.45
CA LEU A 28 -5.55 -7.96 4.73
C LEU A 28 -6.52 -8.82 5.54
N PRO A 29 -6.44 -10.16 5.41
CA PRO A 29 -7.14 -11.08 6.29
C PRO A 29 -6.65 -10.96 7.74
N ASP A 30 -7.39 -11.59 8.64
CA ASP A 30 -7.08 -11.70 10.07
C ASP A 30 -5.72 -12.38 10.34
N SER A 31 -5.29 -13.29 9.48
CA SER A 31 -3.96 -13.91 9.53
C SER A 31 -2.82 -12.89 9.41
N GLY A 32 -3.12 -11.67 8.95
CA GLY A 32 -2.15 -10.57 8.81
C GLY A 32 -1.13 -10.80 7.71
N VAL A 33 -1.39 -11.75 6.82
CA VAL A 33 -0.55 -12.10 5.68
C VAL A 33 -1.35 -11.92 4.39
N GLY A 34 -0.79 -11.18 3.44
CA GLY A 34 -1.41 -11.06 2.12
C GLY A 34 -0.63 -10.17 1.17
N THR A 35 -1.15 -10.10 -0.05
CA THR A 35 -0.57 -9.31 -1.13
C THR A 35 -1.57 -8.25 -1.55
N ALA A 36 -1.12 -7.01 -1.65
CA ALA A 36 -1.89 -5.93 -2.26
C ALA A 36 -1.27 -5.59 -3.62
N GLU A 37 -2.12 -5.50 -4.65
CA GLU A 37 -1.70 -5.31 -6.04
C GLU A 37 -2.45 -4.15 -6.67
N TRP A 38 -1.72 -3.30 -7.36
CA TRP A 38 -2.28 -2.18 -8.09
C TRP A 38 -1.63 -2.03 -9.47
N HIS A 39 -2.47 -1.95 -10.50
CA HIS A 39 -2.03 -1.70 -11.87
C HIS A 39 -1.84 -0.19 -12.09
N THR A 40 -0.66 0.16 -12.59
CA THR A 40 -0.21 1.53 -12.89
C THR A 40 0.97 1.45 -13.85
N THR A 41 1.26 2.57 -14.52
CA THR A 41 2.43 2.80 -15.37
C THR A 41 3.26 3.96 -14.80
N SER A 42 4.51 4.14 -15.28
CA SER A 42 5.32 5.28 -14.86
C SER A 42 4.83 6.60 -15.44
N GLU A 43 4.10 6.59 -16.57
CA GLU A 43 3.42 7.79 -17.08
C GLU A 43 2.27 8.24 -16.18
N ASP A 44 1.63 7.29 -15.48
CA ASP A 44 0.48 7.56 -14.63
C ASP A 44 0.86 8.06 -13.23
N SER A 45 2.09 7.90 -12.76
CA SER A 45 2.47 8.25 -11.38
C SER A 45 3.97 8.46 -11.24
N ALA A 46 4.37 9.57 -10.62
CA ALA A 46 5.79 9.88 -10.43
C ALA A 46 6.44 9.00 -9.35
N PHE A 47 5.67 8.64 -8.32
CA PHE A 47 6.12 7.77 -7.24
C PHE A 47 4.96 6.95 -6.66
N VAL A 48 5.32 5.91 -5.91
CA VAL A 48 4.39 5.19 -5.04
C VAL A 48 4.91 5.19 -3.60
N ARG A 49 4.01 5.45 -2.65
CA ARG A 49 4.21 5.24 -1.21
C ARG A 49 3.13 4.31 -0.71
N ILE A 50 3.52 3.29 0.04
CA ILE A 50 2.60 2.31 0.60
C ILE A 50 2.48 2.59 2.10
N GLU A 51 1.25 2.74 2.58
CA GLU A 51 0.94 2.83 4.00
C GLU A 51 0.15 1.59 4.44
N VAL A 52 0.53 1.02 5.59
CA VAL A 52 -0.19 -0.07 6.25
C VAL A 52 -0.66 0.40 7.61
N ARG A 53 -1.95 0.20 7.90
CA ARG A 53 -2.60 0.68 9.12
C ARG A 53 -3.31 -0.46 9.85
N HIS A 54 -3.16 -0.53 11.17
CA HIS A 54 -4.00 -1.34 12.04
C HIS A 54 -5.41 -0.76 12.10
N PRO A 55 -6.46 -1.57 12.27
CA PRO A 55 -7.76 -1.08 12.73
C PRO A 55 -7.61 -0.39 14.11
N PRO A 56 -8.27 0.76 14.37
CA PRO A 56 -9.20 1.48 13.50
C PRO A 56 -8.55 2.46 12.50
N GLY A 57 -7.22 2.62 12.51
CA GLY A 57 -6.51 3.49 11.55
C GLY A 57 -5.07 3.87 11.91
N HIS A 58 -4.51 3.32 12.99
CA HIS A 58 -3.15 3.63 13.43
C HIS A 58 -2.11 3.14 12.42
N LEU A 59 -1.12 3.97 12.10
CA LEU A 59 -0.08 3.62 11.13
C LEU A 59 0.88 2.58 11.71
N ALA A 60 0.99 1.45 11.03
CA ALA A 60 1.87 0.34 11.41
C ALA A 60 3.21 0.42 10.67
N ALA A 61 3.15 0.71 9.37
CA ALA A 61 4.32 0.81 8.51
C ALA A 61 4.05 1.76 7.34
N LEU A 62 5.12 2.35 6.81
CA LEU A 62 5.09 3.11 5.57
C LEU A 62 6.40 2.90 4.80
N THR A 63 6.34 2.96 3.48
CA THR A 63 7.55 3.03 2.66
C THR A 63 7.99 4.48 2.50
N ASN A 64 9.27 4.71 2.26
CA ASN A 64 9.67 5.96 1.59
C ASN A 64 9.05 5.99 0.17
N PRO A 65 8.87 7.17 -0.44
CA PRO A 65 8.47 7.25 -1.84
C PRO A 65 9.41 6.44 -2.73
N ILE A 66 8.85 5.56 -3.55
CA ILE A 66 9.57 4.79 -4.56
C ILE A 66 9.26 5.46 -5.90
N VAL A 67 10.26 6.08 -6.51
CA VAL A 67 10.11 6.75 -7.80
C VAL A 67 9.87 5.71 -8.89
N LEU A 68 8.89 5.97 -9.75
CA LEU A 68 8.61 5.14 -10.92
C LEU A 68 9.29 5.77 -12.13
N THR A 69 10.13 4.99 -12.81
CA THR A 69 10.83 5.37 -14.04
C THR A 69 10.48 4.37 -15.12
#